data_AF-A0A8T3NWS2-F1
#
_entry.id   AF-A0A8T3NWS2-F1
#
_cell.length_a   1.000
_cell.length_b   1.000
_cell.length_c   1.000
_cell.angle_alpha   90.00
_cell.angle_beta   90.00
_cell.angle_gamma   90.00
#
_symmetry.space_group_name_H-M   'P 1'
#
loop_
_entity.id
_entity.type
_entity.pdbx_description
1 polymer ?
#
loop_
_entity_poly.entity_id
_entity_poly.type
_entity_poly.pdbx_seq_one_letter_code
_entity_poly.pdbx_strand_id
1 'polypeptide(L)'
;MDLILLYALNGLSYASILYLVAVGLSLTFGLGRFLDLAHGGFYLLGAYLCLSLVDSVGFYGALVVAPLAVMVLAAGVERLVLRRYAGQHRAVE
;
A
#
# COMPACT_ATOMS: atom_id res chain seq x y z
N MET A 1 -7.76 25.65 -35.58
CA MET A 1 -6.86 26.25 -34.56
C MET A 1 -7.35 25.88 -33.16
N ASP A 2 -8.67 25.91 -32.96
CA ASP A 2 -9.31 25.64 -31.66
C ASP A 2 -9.17 24.18 -31.19
N LEU A 3 -9.17 23.21 -32.10
CA LEU A 3 -8.98 21.79 -31.75
C LEU A 3 -7.60 21.51 -31.14
N ILE A 4 -6.55 22.13 -31.68
CA ILE A 4 -5.17 21.97 -31.17
C ILE A 4 -5.07 22.56 -29.77
N LEU A 5 -5.68 23.74 -29.55
CA LEU A 5 -5.75 24.37 -28.24
C LEU A 5 -6.51 23.49 -27.24
N LEU A 6 -7.63 22.90 -27.65
CA LEU A 6 -8.44 22.02 -26.80
C LEU A 6 -7.69 20.76 -26.38
N TYR A 7 -6.99 20.10 -27.31
CA TYR A 7 -6.20 18.90 -27.00
C TYR A 7 -4.98 19.24 -26.13
N ALA A 8 -4.32 20.38 -26.36
CA ALA A 8 -3.22 20.85 -25.52
C ALA A 8 -3.69 21.11 -24.08
N LEU A 9 -4.84 21.77 -23.90
CA LEU A 9 -5.42 22.02 -22.58
C LEU A 9 -5.83 20.72 -21.88
N ASN A 10 -6.43 19.77 -22.60
CA ASN A 10 -6.76 18.45 -22.05
C ASN A 10 -5.50 17.68 -21.61
N GLY A 11 -4.46 17.68 -22.45
CA GLY A 11 -3.17 17.08 -22.13
C GLY A 11 -2.52 17.73 -20.90
N LEU A 12 -2.59 19.06 -20.79
CA LEU A 12 -2.07 19.79 -19.64
C LEU A 12 -2.85 19.46 -18.36
N SER A 13 -4.18 19.36 -18.42
CA SER A 13 -5.00 18.95 -17.28
C SER A 13 -4.63 17.53 -16.82
N TYR A 14 -4.50 16.59 -17.75
CA TYR A 14 -4.12 15.21 -17.43
C TYR A 14 -2.70 15.12 -16.86
N ALA A 15 -1.75 15.84 -17.46
CA ALA A 15 -0.38 15.93 -16.98
C ALA A 15 -0.30 16.56 -15.58
N SER A 16 -1.14 17.57 -15.28
CA SER A 16 -1.18 18.19 -13.95
C SER A 16 -1.64 17.22 -12.86
N ILE A 17 -2.66 16.40 -13.16
CA ILE A 17 -3.14 15.36 -12.23
C ILE A 17 -2.05 14.32 -11.99
N LEU A 18 -1.44 13.79 -13.06
CA LEU A 18 -0.37 12.81 -12.95
C LEU A 18 0.87 13.38 -12.23
N TYR A 19 1.22 14.64 -12.50
CA TYR A 19 2.30 15.35 -11.82
C TYR A 19 2.02 15.50 -10.32
N LEU A 20 0.80 15.91 -9.94
CA LEU A 20 0.41 16.03 -8.53
C LEU A 20 0.50 14.68 -7.81
N VAL A 21 0.05 13.60 -8.45
CA VAL A 21 0.18 12.24 -7.91
C VAL A 21 1.65 11.84 -7.74
N ALA A 22 2.48 12.08 -8.74
CA ALA A 22 3.91 11.76 -8.70
C ALA A 22 4.67 12.56 -7.64
N VAL A 23 4.41 13.87 -7.54
CA VAL A 23 4.99 14.74 -6.50
C VAL A 23 4.49 14.32 -5.12
N GLY A 24 3.21 13.97 -4.97
CA GLY A 24 2.66 13.47 -3.71
C GLY A 24 3.40 12.23 -3.22
N LEU A 25 3.52 11.21 -4.08
CA LEU A 25 4.30 10.00 -3.78
C LEU A 25 5.77 10.33 -3.46
N SER A 26 6.38 11.23 -4.24
CA SER A 26 7.78 11.66 -4.02
C SER A 26 7.96 12.43 -2.72
N LEU A 27 6.97 13.22 -2.27
CA LEU A 27 7.03 13.92 -0.99
C LEU A 27 6.86 12.95 0.18
N THR A 28 5.89 12.03 0.08
CA THR A 28 5.65 11.02 1.12
C THR A 28 6.88 10.13 1.31
N PHE A 29 7.53 9.70 0.22
CA PHE A 29 8.75 8.89 0.29
C PHE A 29 10.05 9.68 0.43
N GLY A 30 10.06 10.96 0.06
CA GLY A 30 11.24 11.84 0.20
C GLY A 30 11.41 12.37 1.62
N LEU A 31 10.30 12.55 2.35
CA LEU A 31 10.31 12.92 3.77
C LEU A 31 10.33 11.69 4.68
N GLY A 32 9.69 10.60 4.25
CA GLY A 32 9.75 9.32 4.94
C GLY A 32 11.13 8.67 4.74
N ARG A 33 11.93 8.52 5.81
CA ARG A 33 13.21 7.78 5.76
C ARG A 33 13.06 6.32 5.30
N PHE A 34 11.83 5.79 5.27
CA PHE A 34 11.52 4.44 4.86
C PHE A 34 10.25 4.43 4.00
N LEU A 35 10.38 3.76 2.85
CA LEU A 35 9.29 3.45 1.94
C LEU A 35 8.62 2.15 2.44
N ASP A 36 7.46 2.26 3.10
CA ASP A 36 6.72 1.10 3.62
C ASP A 36 5.80 0.52 2.52
N LEU A 37 6.33 -0.43 1.74
CA LEU A 37 5.51 -1.26 0.82
C LEU A 37 4.77 -2.39 1.54
N ALA A 38 5.11 -2.67 2.79
CA ALA A 38 4.49 -3.76 3.53
C ALA A 38 3.00 -3.48 3.72
N HIS A 39 2.64 -2.22 3.97
CA HIS A 39 1.25 -1.81 4.13
C HIS A 39 0.37 -2.13 2.91
N GLY A 40 0.85 -1.81 1.70
CA GLY A 40 0.15 -2.10 0.45
C GLY A 40 0.03 -3.62 0.17
N GLY A 41 1.09 -4.38 0.48
CA GLY A 41 1.10 -5.84 0.34
C GLY A 41 0.08 -6.53 1.24
N PHE A 42 0.02 -6.16 2.53
CA PHE A 42 -0.96 -6.73 3.46
C PHE A 42 -2.40 -6.33 3.12
N TYR A 43 -2.62 -5.12 2.61
CA TYR A 43 -3.94 -4.68 2.15
C TYR A 43 -4.45 -5.56 1.00
N LEU A 44 -3.61 -5.77 -0.03
CA LEU A 44 -3.96 -6.64 -1.16
C LEU A 44 -4.18 -8.10 -0.74
N LEU A 45 -3.33 -8.62 0.15
CA LEU A 45 -3.49 -9.97 0.70
C LEU A 45 -4.84 -10.11 1.41
N GLY A 46 -5.25 -9.13 2.21
CA GLY A 46 -6.54 -9.12 2.88
C GLY A 46 -7.73 -9.07 1.93
N ALA A 47 -7.66 -8.22 0.90
CA ALA A 47 -8.68 -8.16 -0.14
C ALA A 47 -8.80 -9.51 -0.89
N TYR A 48 -7.67 -10.12 -1.25
CA TYR A 48 -7.65 -11.42 -1.91
C TYR A 48 -8.21 -12.54 -1.03
N LEU A 49 -7.85 -12.57 0.27
CA LEU A 49 -8.42 -13.52 1.23
C LEU A 49 -9.93 -13.32 1.40
N CYS A 50 -10.39 -12.08 1.46
CA CYS A 50 -11.81 -11.78 1.55
C CYS A 50 -12.56 -12.31 0.31
N LEU A 51 -12.05 -12.03 -0.89
CA LEU A 51 -12.59 -12.57 -2.15
C LEU A 51 -12.58 -14.10 -2.19
N SER A 52 -11.51 -14.74 -1.70
CA SER A 52 -11.41 -16.21 -1.72
C SER A 52 -12.34 -16.88 -0.70
N LEU A 53 -12.60 -16.22 0.42
CA LEU A 53 -13.41 -16.75 1.52
C LEU A 53 -14.89 -16.41 1.40
N VAL A 54 -15.26 -15.45 0.55
CA VAL A 54 -16.64 -14.98 0.40
C VAL A 54 -17.60 -16.12 0.03
N ASP A 55 -17.15 -17.03 -0.84
CA ASP A 55 -17.96 -18.16 -1.31
C ASP A 55 -18.10 -19.27 -0.26
N SER A 56 -17.17 -19.36 0.69
CA SER A 56 -17.15 -20.41 1.72
C SER A 56 -17.82 -20.00 3.03
N VAL A 57 -17.59 -18.76 3.47
CA VAL A 57 -17.99 -18.27 4.80
C VAL A 57 -19.05 -17.16 4.73
N GLY A 58 -19.43 -16.76 3.52
CA GLY A 58 -20.33 -15.64 3.26
C GLY A 58 -19.65 -14.28 3.45
N PHE A 59 -20.27 -13.22 2.93
CA PHE A 59 -19.71 -11.86 2.94
C PHE A 59 -19.33 -11.36 4.34
N TYR A 60 -20.24 -11.47 5.31
CA TYR A 60 -19.99 -11.00 6.67
C TYR A 60 -18.91 -11.83 7.39
N GLY A 61 -18.85 -13.13 7.12
CA GLY A 61 -17.80 -14.01 7.67
C GLY A 61 -16.43 -13.68 7.07
N ALA A 62 -16.35 -13.55 5.75
CA ALA A 62 -15.13 -13.18 5.05
C ALA A 62 -14.61 -11.80 5.46
N LEU A 63 -15.50 -10.82 5.69
CA LEU A 63 -15.16 -9.48 6.13
C LEU A 63 -14.47 -9.44 7.50
N VAL A 64 -14.75 -10.40 8.38
CA VAL A 64 -14.13 -10.48 9.71
C VAL A 64 -12.90 -11.40 9.69
N VAL A 65 -13.01 -12.56 9.04
CA VAL A 65 -11.95 -13.58 9.03
C VAL A 65 -10.72 -13.12 8.23
N ALA A 66 -10.92 -12.47 7.08
CA ALA A 66 -9.81 -12.01 6.24
C ALA A 66 -8.87 -11.00 6.95
N PRO A 67 -9.35 -9.88 7.54
CA PRO A 67 -8.47 -8.95 8.26
C PRO A 67 -7.85 -9.57 9.51
N LEU A 68 -8.54 -10.48 10.22
CA LEU A 68 -7.95 -11.21 11.34
C LEU A 68 -6.77 -12.09 10.90
N ALA A 69 -6.92 -12.82 9.79
CA ALA A 69 -5.83 -13.63 9.23
C ALA A 69 -4.63 -12.76 8.83
N VAL A 70 -4.88 -11.63 8.17
CA VAL A 70 -3.81 -10.67 7.79
C VAL A 70 -3.14 -10.07 9.02
N MET A 71 -3.90 -9.72 10.07
CA MET A 71 -3.35 -9.18 11.32
C MET A 71 -2.37 -10.16 11.97
N VAL A 72 -2.72 -11.46 12.02
CA VAL A 72 -1.82 -12.49 12.56
C VAL A 72 -0.56 -12.62 11.71
N LEU A 73 -0.70 -12.61 10.38
CA LEU A 73 0.44 -12.67 9.46
C LEU A 73 1.36 -11.45 9.62
N ALA A 74 0.80 -10.24 9.67
CA ALA A 74 1.55 -9.00 9.86
C ALA A 74 2.30 -8.99 11.19
N ALA A 75 1.64 -9.42 12.28
CA ALA A 75 2.28 -9.56 13.59
C ALA A 75 3.40 -10.62 13.59
N GLY A 76 3.23 -11.70 12.83
CA GLY A 76 4.28 -12.71 12.60
C GLY A 76 5.51 -12.12 11.92
N VAL A 77 5.29 -11.33 10.85
CA VAL A 77 6.38 -10.64 10.13
C VAL A 77 7.10 -9.65 11.04
N GLU A 78 6.39 -8.87 11.85
CA GLU A 78 7.00 -7.96 12.81
C GLU A 78 7.91 -8.71 13.80
N ARG A 79 7.42 -9.82 14.37
CA ARG A 79 8.16 -10.58 15.37
C ARG A 79 9.37 -11.33 14.81
N LEU A 80 9.25 -11.91 13.62
CA LEU A 80 10.28 -12.78 13.05
C LEU A 80 11.33 -12.02 12.25
N VAL A 81 10.90 -10.97 11.54
CA VAL A 81 11.77 -10.20 10.64
C VAL A 81 12.22 -8.93 11.36
N LEU A 82 11.29 -8.02 11.65
CA LEU A 82 11.65 -6.68 12.12
C LEU A 82 12.34 -6.69 13.49
N ARG A 83 11.82 -7.44 14.46
CA ARG A 83 12.45 -7.55 15.79
C ARG A 83 13.85 -8.20 15.75
N ARG A 84 14.09 -9.11 14.81
CA ARG A 84 15.39 -9.78 14.68
C ARG A 84 16.46 -8.82 14.16
N TYR A 85 16.12 -7.97 13.19
CA TYR A 85 17.03 -6.95 12.67
C TYR A 85 17.22 -5.77 13.65
N ALA A 86 16.19 -5.40 14.41
CA ALA A 86 16.30 -4.37 15.45
C ALA A 86 17.30 -4.74 16.56
N GLY A 87 17.52 -6.04 16.81
CA GLY A 87 18.47 -6.53 17.80
C GLY A 87 19.96 -6.35 17.42
N GLN A 88 20.29 -6.22 16.13
CA GLN A 88 21.68 -6.14 15.67
C GLN A 88 22.29 -4.74 15.76
N HIS A 89 21.47 -3.68 15.74
CA HIS A 89 21.96 -2.30 15.81
C HIS A 89 22.41 -1.86 17.21
N ARG A 90 22.12 -2.65 18.27
CA ARG A 90 22.58 -2.39 19.64
C ARG A 90 23.92 -3.01 20.00
N ALA A 91 24.51 -3.82 19.12
CA ALA A 91 25.77 -4.52 19.39
C ALA A 91 27.02 -3.75 18.91
N VAL A 92 26.86 -2.53 18.40
CA VAL A 92 27.94 -1.69 17.82
C VAL A 92 28.07 -0.34 18.55
N GLU A 93 27.32 -0.13 19.63
CA GLU A 93 27.53 0.99 20.58
C GLU A 93 28.15 0.50 21.88
#